data_AF-A0A809SAI4-F1
#
_entry.id   AF-A0A809SAI4-F1
#
_cell.length_a   1.000
_cell.length_b   1.000
_cell.length_c   1.000
_cell.angle_alpha   90.00
_cell.angle_beta   90.00
_cell.angle_gamma   90.00
#
_symmetry.space_group_name_H-M   'P 1'
#
loop_
_entity.id
_entity.type
_entity.pdbx_description
1 polymer ?
#
loop_
_entity_poly.entity_id
_entity_poly.type
_entity_poly.pdbx_seq_one_letter_code
_entity_poly.pdbx_strand_id
1 'polypeptide(L)'
;MQNQRLTWTLIALAAATLSFGDYMHMIQARDTSVSPPDETFIWNYDSFNDLVSHTNGTWDSVQIDIVETFRTVGLTYDGKYRMMLQNRDTGEPNESYIWTYDTYGDMVNGTNGTWALMQADIADEFQTVSLFYDGAYHMMLQKRDTSTSPPTETYLWSYNTFNDLVTDTNGSWQSMQFDVPSDYQTVGVAYDGKYRMMVQSRDPFASPPTESYIWTFDTLNDMVNHLGGTYVSGQFDVAEDYYTVGLAYVPVPEPSTIVALGLGGLTVIRRRRRRVHCNR
;
A
#
# COMPACT_ATOMS: atom_id res chain seq x y z
N MET A 1 -41.34 40.77 -34.16
CA MET A 1 -40.25 39.79 -34.30
C MET A 1 -39.25 40.04 -33.18
N GLN A 2 -39.13 39.11 -32.22
CA GLN A 2 -37.93 38.88 -31.40
C GLN A 2 -38.25 37.74 -30.43
N ASN A 3 -37.88 36.51 -30.81
CA ASN A 3 -37.89 35.35 -29.93
C ASN A 3 -36.62 35.38 -29.08
N GLN A 4 -36.72 35.74 -27.81
CA GLN A 4 -35.63 35.52 -26.86
C GLN A 4 -35.60 34.04 -26.48
N ARG A 5 -34.61 33.31 -27.00
CA ARG A 5 -34.25 31.98 -26.53
C ARG A 5 -33.45 32.16 -25.24
N LEU A 6 -34.02 31.76 -24.10
CA LEU A 6 -33.30 31.59 -22.84
C LEU A 6 -32.46 30.32 -22.94
N THR A 7 -31.16 30.48 -23.13
CA THR A 7 -30.17 29.40 -22.98
C THR A 7 -29.96 29.17 -21.48
N TRP A 8 -30.24 27.95 -21.02
CA TRP A 8 -29.93 27.53 -19.66
C TRP A 8 -28.63 26.74 -19.68
N THR A 9 -27.60 27.27 -19.03
CA THR A 9 -26.35 26.52 -18.81
C THR A 9 -26.50 25.78 -17.48
N LEU A 10 -26.63 24.45 -17.54
CA LEU A 10 -26.39 23.61 -16.36
C LEU A 10 -24.88 23.61 -16.11
N ILE A 11 -24.45 24.09 -14.94
CA ILE A 11 -23.11 23.83 -14.45
C ILE A 11 -23.21 22.55 -13.62
N ALA A 12 -22.81 21.43 -14.21
CA ALA A 12 -22.51 20.22 -13.44
C ALA A 12 -21.15 20.43 -12.79
N LEU A 13 -21.13 20.50 -11.45
CA LEU A 13 -19.89 20.46 -10.68
C LEU A 13 -19.41 19.00 -10.71
N ALA A 14 -18.51 18.67 -11.64
CA ALA A 14 -17.83 17.39 -11.63
C ALA A 14 -16.91 17.38 -10.40
N ALA A 15 -17.20 16.50 -9.43
CA ALA A 15 -16.21 16.14 -8.42
C ALA A 15 -15.04 15.51 -9.18
N ALA A 16 -13.84 16.09 -9.04
CA ALA A 16 -12.64 15.45 -9.54
C ALA A 16 -12.42 14.17 -8.74
N THR A 17 -12.71 13.03 -9.34
CA THR A 17 -12.26 11.74 -8.83
C THR A 17 -10.77 11.67 -9.08
N LEU A 18 -9.97 11.75 -8.02
CA LEU A 18 -8.57 11.35 -8.10
C LEU A 18 -8.57 9.83 -8.32
N SER A 19 -8.16 9.41 -9.51
CA SER A 19 -7.78 8.03 -9.77
C SER A 19 -6.44 7.83 -9.08
N PHE A 20 -6.36 6.88 -8.15
CA PHE A 20 -5.10 6.48 -7.53
C PHE A 20 -4.54 5.30 -8.32
N GLY A 21 -3.22 5.27 -8.49
CA GLY A 21 -2.57 4.20 -9.24
C GLY A 21 -2.82 2.83 -8.59
N ASP A 22 -2.88 1.81 -9.43
CA ASP A 22 -3.08 0.40 -9.05
C ASP A 22 -2.00 -0.13 -8.10
N TYR A 23 -0.78 0.40 -8.15
CA TYR A 23 0.33 -0.03 -7.29
C TYR A 23 0.87 1.11 -6.45
N MET A 24 1.10 0.81 -5.18
CA MET A 24 1.79 1.68 -4.23
C MET A 24 3.14 1.07 -3.90
N HIS A 25 4.20 1.81 -4.15
CA HIS A 25 5.56 1.47 -3.75
C HIS A 25 6.01 2.44 -2.68
N MET A 26 6.17 1.93 -1.46
CA MET A 26 6.52 2.73 -0.30
C MET A 26 8.03 2.67 -0.05
N ILE A 27 8.63 3.83 0.15
CA ILE A 27 10.03 3.97 0.55
C ILE A 27 10.15 4.78 1.82
N GLN A 28 11.15 4.48 2.62
CA GLN A 28 11.44 5.17 3.87
C GLN A 28 12.90 5.59 3.89
N ALA A 29 13.18 6.78 4.44
CA ALA A 29 14.54 7.26 4.62
C ALA A 29 15.35 6.27 5.46
N ARG A 30 16.56 5.96 4.99
CA ARG A 30 17.57 5.22 5.73
C ARG A 30 18.00 6.04 6.92
N ASP A 31 18.24 5.31 7.99
CA ASP A 31 18.78 5.88 9.20
C ASP A 31 20.29 6.11 9.04
N THR A 32 20.70 7.36 8.85
CA THR A 32 22.07 7.77 9.13
C THR A 32 22.15 8.26 10.58
N SER A 33 22.19 7.34 11.56
CA SER A 33 22.55 7.44 13.00
C SER A 33 22.28 8.73 13.81
N VAL A 34 21.53 9.71 13.30
CA VAL A 34 21.49 11.09 13.82
C VAL A 34 20.06 11.64 13.89
N SER A 35 19.05 11.00 13.30
CA SER A 35 17.62 11.38 13.42
C SER A 35 16.71 10.20 13.02
N PRO A 36 15.44 10.15 13.46
CA PRO A 36 14.48 9.13 13.02
C PRO A 36 14.36 9.13 11.48
N PRO A 37 13.80 8.06 10.87
CA PRO A 37 13.43 8.09 9.46
C PRO A 37 12.22 9.03 9.31
N ASP A 38 12.49 10.33 9.32
CA ASP A 38 11.48 11.40 9.36
C ASP A 38 10.69 11.51 8.06
N GLU A 39 11.06 10.73 7.03
CA GLU A 39 10.46 10.80 5.72
C GLU A 39 10.08 9.41 5.21
N THR A 40 8.78 9.22 5.04
CA THR A 40 8.21 8.08 4.32
C THR A 40 7.46 8.63 3.12
N PHE A 41 7.59 7.94 1.99
CA PHE A 41 7.01 8.37 0.75
C PHE A 41 6.36 7.20 0.02
N ILE A 42 5.38 7.53 -0.81
CA ILE A 42 4.67 6.56 -1.63
C ILE A 42 4.72 7.03 -3.07
N TRP A 43 5.23 6.15 -3.93
CA TRP A 43 5.00 6.23 -5.36
C TRP A 43 3.72 5.47 -5.72
N ASN A 44 2.82 6.11 -6.46
CA ASN A 44 1.64 5.47 -7.02
C ASN A 44 1.83 5.29 -8.52
N TYR A 45 1.58 4.09 -9.03
CA TYR A 45 1.65 3.77 -10.46
C TYR A 45 0.33 3.21 -10.95
N ASP A 46 -0.14 3.70 -12.08
CA ASP A 46 -1.41 3.28 -12.69
C ASP A 46 -1.39 1.85 -13.24
N SER A 47 -0.21 1.24 -13.42
CA SER A 47 -0.10 -0.11 -13.93
C SER A 47 1.18 -0.82 -13.49
N PHE A 48 1.21 -2.14 -13.64
CA PHE A 48 2.42 -2.93 -13.40
C PHE A 48 3.59 -2.51 -14.29
N ASN A 49 3.32 -2.09 -15.52
CA ASN A 49 4.36 -1.64 -16.44
C ASN A 49 4.92 -0.29 -16.02
N ASP A 50 4.07 0.63 -15.57
CA ASP A 50 4.47 1.93 -15.02
C ASP A 50 5.28 1.76 -13.75
N LEU A 51 4.88 0.82 -12.88
CA LEU A 51 5.70 0.32 -11.79
C LEU A 51 7.04 -0.12 -12.39
N VAL A 52 7.14 -1.24 -13.11
CA VAL A 52 8.44 -1.83 -13.56
C VAL A 52 9.38 -0.85 -14.25
N SER A 53 8.86 0.02 -15.11
CA SER A 53 9.65 1.02 -15.84
C SER A 53 9.91 2.32 -15.07
N HIS A 54 9.33 2.45 -13.88
CA HIS A 54 9.38 3.64 -13.04
C HIS A 54 8.94 4.91 -13.81
N THR A 55 7.85 4.79 -14.58
CA THR A 55 7.31 5.90 -15.38
C THR A 55 5.92 6.29 -14.92
N ASN A 56 5.56 7.57 -15.13
CA ASN A 56 4.22 8.10 -14.85
C ASN A 56 3.74 7.92 -13.40
N GLY A 57 4.65 7.64 -12.47
CA GLY A 57 4.31 7.57 -11.05
C GLY A 57 4.02 8.95 -10.47
N THR A 58 3.05 9.04 -9.57
CA THR A 58 2.91 10.20 -8.68
C THR A 58 3.57 9.90 -7.34
N TRP A 59 4.04 10.94 -6.66
CA TRP A 59 4.75 10.82 -5.40
C TRP A 59 4.09 11.68 -4.33
N ASP A 60 3.90 11.09 -3.16
CA ASP A 60 3.31 11.74 -2.00
C ASP A 60 4.14 11.47 -0.74
N SER A 61 4.30 12.50 0.11
CA SER A 61 4.93 12.39 1.43
C SER A 61 3.93 11.92 2.46
N VAL A 62 4.26 10.86 3.19
CA VAL A 62 3.44 10.35 4.29
C VAL A 62 3.79 11.09 5.57
N GLN A 63 2.84 11.88 6.07
CA GLN A 63 2.91 12.68 7.29
C GLN A 63 2.61 11.85 8.54
N ILE A 64 3.26 10.70 8.63
CA ILE A 64 3.18 9.83 9.79
C ILE A 64 4.49 9.97 10.57
N ASP A 65 4.40 10.51 11.79
CA ASP A 65 5.52 10.57 12.72
C ASP A 65 5.78 9.15 13.27
N ILE A 66 6.67 8.43 12.59
CA ILE A 66 7.18 7.14 13.08
C ILE A 66 8.23 7.44 14.14
N VAL A 67 7.95 7.05 15.38
CA VAL A 67 8.92 7.15 16.49
C VAL A 67 10.23 6.45 16.13
N GLU A 68 11.35 6.99 16.61
CA GLU A 68 12.71 6.56 16.25
C GLU A 68 13.03 5.09 16.46
N THR A 69 12.23 4.41 17.30
CA THR A 69 12.33 2.99 17.59
C THR A 69 11.51 2.13 16.63
N PHE A 70 10.80 2.66 15.65
CA PHE A 70 10.00 1.87 14.70
C PHE A 70 10.46 2.08 13.26
N ARG A 71 10.16 1.10 12.41
CA ARG A 71 10.32 1.18 10.95
C ARG A 71 9.09 0.59 10.27
N THR A 72 8.78 1.04 9.06
CA THR A 72 7.76 0.41 8.23
C THR A 72 8.32 -0.86 7.61
N VAL A 73 7.54 -1.94 7.61
CA VAL A 73 7.95 -3.26 7.10
C VAL A 73 6.92 -3.88 6.16
N GLY A 74 5.79 -3.21 5.96
CA GLY A 74 4.77 -3.68 5.05
C GLY A 74 3.68 -2.65 4.81
N LEU A 75 3.10 -2.73 3.62
CA LEU A 75 1.94 -1.97 3.20
C LEU A 75 1.02 -2.95 2.48
N THR A 76 -0.25 -2.97 2.85
CA THR A 76 -1.27 -3.77 2.16
C THR A 76 -2.59 -3.04 2.08
N TYR A 77 -3.46 -3.49 1.17
CA TYR A 77 -4.81 -2.98 1.01
C TYR A 77 -5.82 -4.13 0.98
N ASP A 78 -6.79 -4.08 1.90
CA ASP A 78 -7.88 -5.06 2.02
C ASP A 78 -9.28 -4.41 1.88
N GLY A 79 -9.34 -3.20 1.30
CA GLY A 79 -10.47 -2.27 1.46
C GLY A 79 -10.17 -1.16 2.48
N LYS A 80 -9.10 -1.31 3.27
CA LYS A 80 -8.46 -0.27 4.07
C LYS A 80 -6.96 -0.29 3.79
N TYR A 81 -6.28 0.83 3.99
CA TYR A 81 -4.83 0.90 3.91
C TYR A 81 -4.24 0.46 5.24
N ARG A 82 -3.33 -0.52 5.19
CA ARG A 82 -2.72 -1.09 6.39
C ARG A 82 -1.22 -1.01 6.28
N MET A 83 -0.63 -0.26 7.20
CA MET A 83 0.80 -0.09 7.31
C MET A 83 1.29 -0.84 8.54
N MET A 84 2.22 -1.76 8.34
CA MET A 84 2.84 -2.51 9.43
C MET A 84 4.13 -1.81 9.83
N LEU A 85 4.23 -1.47 11.11
CA LEU A 85 5.44 -0.97 11.74
C LEU A 85 5.99 -2.05 12.67
N GLN A 86 7.31 -2.18 12.69
CA GLN A 86 8.02 -3.09 13.59
C GLN A 86 9.05 -2.29 14.39
N ASN A 87 9.17 -2.61 15.67
CA ASN A 87 10.21 -2.06 16.53
C ASN A 87 11.58 -2.38 15.92
N ARG A 88 12.51 -1.45 16.08
CA ARG A 88 13.90 -1.54 15.70
C ARG A 88 14.63 -2.24 16.82
N ASP A 89 15.47 -3.20 16.47
CA ASP A 89 16.13 -4.04 17.45
C ASP A 89 17.13 -3.24 18.31
N THR A 90 16.69 -2.75 19.47
CA THR A 90 17.58 -2.26 20.53
C THR A 90 17.63 -3.19 21.74
N GLY A 91 17.18 -4.44 21.60
CA GLY A 91 17.23 -5.48 22.64
C GLY A 91 15.94 -5.69 23.42
N GLU A 92 14.80 -5.24 22.90
CA GLU A 92 13.45 -5.53 23.41
C GLU A 92 12.72 -6.48 22.45
N PRO A 93 11.65 -7.18 22.89
CA PRO A 93 10.83 -8.02 22.01
C PRO A 93 10.37 -7.26 20.76
N ASN A 94 10.32 -7.93 19.62
CA ASN A 94 9.91 -7.33 18.34
C ASN A 94 8.42 -6.98 18.33
N GLU A 95 8.05 -5.85 18.94
CA GLU A 95 6.69 -5.34 18.86
C GLU A 95 6.37 -4.93 17.43
N SER A 96 5.18 -5.30 16.97
CA SER A 96 4.67 -4.86 15.67
C SER A 96 3.31 -4.21 15.83
N TYR A 97 3.11 -3.07 15.16
CA TYR A 97 1.85 -2.34 15.15
C TYR A 97 1.32 -2.31 13.73
N ILE A 98 0.00 -2.42 13.57
CA ILE A 98 -0.65 -2.20 12.29
C ILE A 98 -1.50 -0.95 12.39
N TRP A 99 -1.13 0.05 11.62
CA TRP A 99 -1.89 1.27 11.45
C TRP A 99 -2.86 1.08 10.30
N THR A 100 -4.12 1.46 10.53
CA THR A 100 -5.23 1.24 9.61
C THR A 100 -5.89 2.57 9.27
N TYR A 101 -6.01 2.83 7.98
CA TYR A 101 -6.62 4.04 7.43
C TYR A 101 -7.73 3.69 6.44
N ASP A 102 -8.84 4.42 6.51
CA ASP A 102 -9.99 4.20 5.63
C ASP A 102 -9.78 4.77 4.23
N THR A 103 -8.98 5.83 4.11
CA THR A 103 -8.71 6.50 2.85
C THR A 103 -7.22 6.72 2.64
N TYR A 104 -6.80 6.83 1.39
CA TYR A 104 -5.43 7.18 1.03
C TYR A 104 -5.04 8.54 1.61
N GLY A 105 -5.94 9.53 1.51
CA GLY A 105 -5.71 10.87 2.05
C GLY A 105 -5.51 10.85 3.57
N ASP A 106 -6.24 10.02 4.30
CA ASP A 106 -6.03 9.84 5.74
C ASP A 106 -4.66 9.23 6.05
N MET A 107 -4.23 8.22 5.30
CA MET A 107 -2.91 7.61 5.47
C MET A 107 -1.77 8.60 5.17
N VAL A 108 -1.83 9.30 4.04
CA VAL A 108 -0.78 10.26 3.64
C VAL A 108 -0.73 11.47 4.57
N ASN A 109 -1.86 11.95 5.10
CA ASN A 109 -1.86 13.07 6.05
C ASN A 109 -1.73 12.62 7.52
N GLY A 110 -1.63 11.32 7.78
CA GLY A 110 -1.60 10.78 9.16
C GLY A 110 -2.88 11.07 9.97
N THR A 111 -4.02 11.30 9.33
CA THR A 111 -5.29 11.65 10.00
C THR A 111 -6.22 10.46 10.15
N ASN A 112 -7.08 10.47 11.17
CA ASN A 112 -8.17 9.50 11.36
C ASN A 112 -7.76 8.00 11.35
N GLY A 113 -6.47 7.70 11.53
CA GLY A 113 -5.98 6.34 11.62
C GLY A 113 -6.35 5.69 12.95
N THR A 114 -6.48 4.37 12.92
CA THR A 114 -6.48 3.53 14.14
C THR A 114 -5.25 2.64 14.13
N TRP A 115 -4.85 2.14 15.29
CA TRP A 115 -3.72 1.24 15.40
C TRP A 115 -4.08 0.02 16.24
N ALA A 116 -3.39 -1.09 15.98
CA ALA A 116 -3.47 -2.30 16.77
C ALA A 116 -2.07 -2.85 17.02
N LEU A 117 -1.79 -3.26 18.25
CA LEU A 117 -0.61 -4.05 18.58
C LEU A 117 -0.85 -5.48 18.14
N MET A 118 0.08 -6.02 17.34
CA MET A 118 0.10 -7.43 16.97
C MET A 118 0.61 -8.25 18.15
N GLN A 119 -0.14 -9.28 18.53
CA GLN A 119 0.18 -10.15 19.67
C GLN A 119 1.18 -11.26 19.31
N ALA A 120 1.45 -11.45 18.01
CA ALA A 120 2.45 -12.40 17.54
C ALA A 120 3.85 -11.98 18.00
N ASP A 121 4.53 -12.89 18.68
CA ASP A 121 5.91 -12.71 19.13
C ASP A 121 6.87 -13.17 18.02
N ILE A 122 7.41 -12.21 17.27
CA ILE A 122 8.38 -12.49 16.21
C ILE A 122 9.75 -12.65 16.88
N ALA A 123 10.26 -13.88 16.89
CA ALA A 123 11.59 -14.16 17.44
C ALA A 123 12.68 -13.28 16.83
N ASP A 124 13.68 -12.91 17.63
CA ASP A 124 14.73 -11.95 17.28
C ASP A 124 15.54 -12.35 16.04
N GLU A 125 15.63 -13.64 15.73
CA GLU A 125 16.27 -14.12 14.52
C GLU A 125 15.49 -13.84 13.22
N PHE A 126 14.27 -13.28 13.28
CA PHE A 126 13.45 -12.95 12.12
C PHE A 126 13.17 -11.46 12.00
N GLN A 127 13.08 -11.00 10.75
CA GLN A 127 12.54 -9.69 10.41
C GLN A 127 11.31 -9.84 9.51
N THR A 128 10.36 -8.93 9.64
CA THR A 128 9.27 -8.82 8.69
C THR A 128 9.75 -8.07 7.46
N VAL A 129 9.50 -8.64 6.28
CA VAL A 129 9.91 -8.06 4.99
C VAL A 129 8.72 -7.74 4.08
N SER A 130 7.52 -8.23 4.45
CA SER A 130 6.29 -7.86 3.76
C SER A 130 5.06 -8.19 4.62
N LEU A 131 4.02 -7.38 4.48
CA LEU A 131 2.64 -7.72 4.80
C LEU A 131 1.82 -7.56 3.50
N PHE A 132 1.06 -8.57 3.10
CA PHE A 132 0.21 -8.51 1.92
C PHE A 132 -1.14 -9.18 2.13
N TYR A 133 -2.09 -8.88 1.25
CA TYR A 133 -3.47 -9.39 1.31
C TYR A 133 -3.91 -9.90 -0.06
N ASP A 134 -4.46 -11.12 -0.11
CA ASP A 134 -4.99 -11.74 -1.32
C ASP A 134 -6.42 -12.31 -1.13
N GLY A 135 -7.07 -11.93 -0.03
CA GLY A 135 -8.23 -12.62 0.53
C GLY A 135 -7.95 -13.14 1.94
N ALA A 136 -6.69 -13.49 2.21
CA ALA A 136 -6.13 -13.70 3.53
C ALA A 136 -4.93 -12.75 3.76
N TYR A 137 -4.53 -12.58 5.00
CA TYR A 137 -3.35 -11.81 5.38
C TYR A 137 -2.13 -12.70 5.42
N HIS A 138 -1.03 -12.20 4.88
CA HIS A 138 0.22 -12.92 4.84
C HIS A 138 1.37 -12.01 5.27
N MET A 139 2.10 -12.46 6.29
CA MET A 139 3.36 -11.88 6.69
C MET A 139 4.49 -12.72 6.14
N MET A 140 5.39 -12.08 5.42
CA MET A 140 6.63 -12.71 5.01
C MET A 140 7.72 -12.36 6.02
N LEU A 141 8.31 -13.40 6.58
CA LEU A 141 9.38 -13.31 7.57
C LEU A 141 10.64 -13.86 6.93
N GLN A 142 11.72 -13.11 7.04
CA GLN A 142 13.02 -13.54 6.56
C GLN A 142 13.95 -13.64 7.75
N LYS A 143 14.71 -14.72 7.83
CA LYS A 143 15.74 -14.85 8.87
C LYS A 143 16.70 -13.67 8.75
N ARG A 144 17.00 -13.01 9.87
CA ARG A 144 17.92 -11.89 9.89
C ARG A 144 19.29 -12.36 9.45
N ASP A 145 19.91 -11.49 8.68
CA ASP A 145 21.30 -11.66 8.32
C ASP A 145 22.16 -11.48 9.57
N THR A 146 23.14 -12.35 9.72
CA THR A 146 24.29 -12.06 10.58
C THR A 146 25.42 -11.63 9.66
N SER A 147 26.38 -10.84 10.12
CA SER A 147 27.55 -10.41 9.32
C SER A 147 28.34 -11.55 8.63
N THR A 148 27.98 -12.81 8.88
CA THR A 148 28.61 -14.02 8.39
C THR A 148 27.71 -14.95 7.57
N SER A 149 26.38 -14.76 7.52
CA SER A 149 25.47 -15.70 6.84
C SER A 149 24.20 -15.01 6.35
N PRO A 150 23.98 -14.96 5.02
CA PRO A 150 22.81 -14.31 4.42
C PRO A 150 21.48 -14.90 4.91
N PRO A 151 20.37 -14.20 4.68
CA PRO A 151 19.05 -14.76 4.92
C PRO A 151 18.82 -16.00 4.06
N THR A 152 18.90 -17.19 4.65
CA THR A 152 18.73 -18.45 3.92
C THR A 152 17.31 -19.00 3.97
N GLU A 153 16.45 -18.40 4.81
CA GLU A 153 15.14 -18.96 5.09
C GLU A 153 14.09 -17.85 5.08
N THR A 154 13.11 -18.03 4.20
CA THR A 154 11.91 -17.20 4.14
C THR A 154 10.71 -18.04 4.59
N TYR A 155 9.86 -17.45 5.41
CA TYR A 155 8.65 -18.07 5.93
C TYR A 155 7.45 -17.20 5.60
N LEU A 156 6.31 -17.85 5.43
CA LEU A 156 5.02 -17.20 5.28
C LEU A 156 4.14 -17.56 6.47
N TRP A 157 3.70 -16.53 7.18
CA TRP A 157 2.71 -16.65 8.24
C TRP A 157 1.38 -16.09 7.76
N SER A 158 0.34 -16.94 7.72
CA SER A 158 -0.93 -16.62 7.06
C SER A 158 -2.10 -16.65 8.03
N TYR A 159 -2.98 -15.65 7.93
CA TYR A 159 -4.16 -15.46 8.78
C TYR A 159 -5.38 -15.15 7.92
N ASN A 160 -6.53 -15.75 8.22
CA ASN A 160 -7.74 -15.56 7.40
C ASN A 160 -8.39 -14.18 7.59
N THR A 161 -8.22 -13.57 8.75
CA THR A 161 -8.84 -12.29 9.08
C THR A 161 -7.84 -11.33 9.70
N PHE A 162 -8.15 -10.04 9.67
CA PHE A 162 -7.34 -9.03 10.35
C PHE A 162 -7.29 -9.26 11.86
N ASN A 163 -8.40 -9.71 12.46
CA ASN A 163 -8.41 -10.01 13.87
C ASN A 163 -7.47 -11.17 14.19
N ASP A 164 -7.50 -12.24 13.39
CA ASP A 164 -6.59 -13.38 13.54
C ASP A 164 -5.11 -12.93 13.46
N LEU A 165 -4.77 -12.03 12.53
CA LEU A 165 -3.44 -11.43 12.42
C LEU A 165 -3.05 -10.66 13.69
N VAL A 166 -3.93 -9.77 14.17
CA VAL A 166 -3.64 -8.91 15.33
C VAL A 166 -3.58 -9.70 16.64
N THR A 167 -4.47 -10.67 16.84
CA THR A 167 -4.52 -11.47 18.07
C THR A 167 -3.66 -12.74 18.01
N ASP A 168 -2.94 -12.94 16.90
CA ASP A 168 -2.18 -14.16 16.62
C ASP A 168 -2.98 -15.45 16.85
N THR A 169 -4.17 -15.50 16.26
CA THR A 169 -5.05 -16.68 16.37
C THR A 169 -5.23 -17.35 15.02
N ASN A 170 -5.28 -18.68 15.03
CA ASN A 170 -5.53 -19.49 13.81
C ASN A 170 -4.54 -19.23 12.66
N GLY A 171 -3.34 -18.75 12.99
CA GLY A 171 -2.27 -18.55 12.02
C GLY A 171 -1.73 -19.88 11.50
N SER A 172 -1.30 -19.90 10.25
CA SER A 172 -0.59 -21.03 9.64
C SER A 172 0.80 -20.61 9.19
N TRP A 173 1.80 -21.40 9.57
CA TRP A 173 3.20 -21.14 9.30
C TRP A 173 3.71 -22.12 8.24
N GLN A 174 4.41 -21.61 7.22
CA GLN A 174 5.06 -22.44 6.21
C GLN A 174 6.41 -21.87 5.80
N SER A 175 7.37 -22.76 5.54
CA SER A 175 8.63 -22.38 4.91
C SER A 175 8.41 -22.19 3.42
N MET A 176 8.97 -21.12 2.88
CA MET A 176 9.05 -20.91 1.44
C MET A 176 10.31 -21.57 0.91
N GLN A 177 10.21 -22.25 -0.24
CA GLN A 177 11.32 -22.83 -0.99
C GLN A 177 12.05 -21.76 -1.85
N PHE A 178 11.87 -20.50 -1.50
CA PHE A 178 12.50 -19.38 -2.16
C PHE A 178 13.70 -18.91 -1.32
N ASP A 179 14.87 -19.39 -1.73
CA ASP A 179 16.14 -18.91 -1.22
C ASP A 179 16.50 -17.62 -1.96
N VAL A 180 16.23 -16.49 -1.32
CA VAL A 180 16.72 -15.19 -1.81
C VAL A 180 18.25 -15.26 -1.82
N PRO A 181 18.93 -14.99 -2.96
CA PRO A 181 20.39 -14.97 -2.97
C PRO A 181 20.92 -13.99 -1.92
N SER A 182 22.12 -14.25 -1.41
CA SER A 182 22.70 -13.52 -0.27
C SER A 182 22.69 -12.00 -0.39
N ASP A 183 22.84 -11.57 -1.63
CA ASP A 183 23.00 -10.18 -2.02
C ASP A 183 21.64 -9.53 -2.29
N TYR A 184 20.53 -10.16 -1.88
CA TYR A 184 19.16 -9.70 -2.13
C TYR A 184 18.27 -9.86 -0.91
N GLN A 185 17.22 -9.05 -0.83
CA GLN A 185 16.14 -9.18 0.15
C GLN A 185 14.79 -8.96 -0.52
N THR A 186 13.75 -9.59 0.01
CA THR A 186 12.38 -9.21 -0.30
C THR A 186 12.09 -7.86 0.35
N VAL A 187 11.38 -6.99 -0.36
CA VAL A 187 10.99 -5.66 0.17
C VAL A 187 9.49 -5.39 0.06
N GLY A 188 8.73 -6.31 -0.54
CA GLY A 188 7.29 -6.21 -0.63
C GLY A 188 6.69 -7.27 -1.54
N VAL A 189 5.42 -7.57 -1.29
CA VAL A 189 4.59 -8.43 -2.13
C VAL A 189 3.25 -7.77 -2.33
N ALA A 190 2.79 -7.67 -3.58
CA ALA A 190 1.44 -7.24 -3.90
C ALA A 190 0.66 -8.35 -4.60
N TYR A 191 -0.65 -8.38 -4.40
CA TYR A 191 -1.55 -9.31 -5.10
C TYR A 191 -2.53 -8.56 -6.00
N ASP A 192 -2.38 -8.73 -7.31
CA ASP A 192 -3.19 -8.10 -8.37
C ASP A 192 -4.05 -9.12 -9.14
N GLY A 193 -4.28 -10.30 -8.54
CA GLY A 193 -4.68 -11.52 -9.24
C GLY A 193 -3.50 -12.44 -9.56
N LYS A 194 -2.27 -11.93 -9.46
CA LYS A 194 -0.99 -12.65 -9.40
C LYS A 194 -0.19 -12.14 -8.21
N TYR A 195 0.82 -12.88 -7.77
CA TYR A 195 1.72 -12.44 -6.71
C TYR A 195 2.92 -11.73 -7.33
N ARG A 196 3.10 -10.45 -6.98
CA ARG A 196 4.20 -9.59 -7.41
C ARG A 196 5.16 -9.42 -6.25
N MET A 197 6.23 -10.21 -6.25
CA MET A 197 7.23 -10.21 -5.18
C MET A 197 8.43 -9.37 -5.60
N MET A 198 8.63 -8.24 -4.94
CA MET A 198 9.75 -7.34 -5.19
C MET A 198 10.96 -7.76 -4.36
N VAL A 199 12.08 -7.91 -5.05
CA VAL A 199 13.37 -8.29 -4.49
C VAL A 199 14.38 -7.22 -4.90
N GLN A 200 15.17 -6.73 -3.96
CA GLN A 200 16.17 -5.69 -4.20
C GLN A 200 17.54 -6.15 -3.73
N SER A 201 18.59 -5.72 -4.43
CA SER A 201 19.95 -5.98 -4.01
C SER A 201 20.21 -5.36 -2.64
N ARG A 202 20.89 -6.11 -1.79
CA ARG A 202 21.41 -5.69 -0.50
C ARG A 202 22.82 -5.18 -0.78
N ASP A 203 23.02 -3.89 -0.63
CA ASP A 203 24.37 -3.38 -0.41
C ASP A 203 24.54 -3.09 1.09
N PRO A 204 25.35 -3.89 1.81
CA PRO A 204 25.66 -3.61 3.21
C PRO A 204 26.60 -2.41 3.42
N PHE A 205 27.19 -1.81 2.35
CA PHE A 205 28.34 -0.91 2.47
C PHE A 205 28.34 0.34 1.56
N ALA A 206 27.19 0.99 1.36
CA ALA A 206 27.05 2.35 0.82
C ALA A 206 26.93 2.53 -0.71
N SER A 207 25.96 1.85 -1.31
CA SER A 207 25.33 2.29 -2.56
C SER A 207 23.84 1.93 -2.50
N PRO A 208 22.97 2.59 -3.27
CA PRO A 208 21.56 2.26 -3.25
C PRO A 208 21.37 0.82 -3.77
N PRO A 209 20.21 0.18 -3.54
CA PRO A 209 19.91 -1.06 -4.26
C PRO A 209 20.02 -0.79 -5.77
N THR A 210 21.11 -1.24 -6.38
CA THR A 210 21.42 -1.01 -7.81
C THR A 210 20.62 -1.92 -8.73
N GLU A 211 19.99 -2.95 -8.16
CA GLU A 211 19.22 -3.93 -8.91
C GLU A 211 17.95 -4.28 -8.16
N SER A 212 16.81 -4.10 -8.83
CA SER A 212 15.50 -4.51 -8.35
C SER A 212 14.87 -5.46 -9.35
N TYR A 213 14.25 -6.52 -8.86
CA TYR A 213 13.50 -7.47 -9.66
C TYR A 213 12.11 -7.65 -9.09
N ILE A 214 11.12 -7.82 -9.96
CA ILE A 214 9.78 -8.25 -9.54
C ILE A 214 9.52 -9.63 -10.11
N TRP A 215 9.42 -10.61 -9.22
CA TRP A 215 8.95 -11.95 -9.53
C TRP A 215 7.43 -11.97 -9.59
N THR A 216 6.89 -12.68 -10.56
CA THR A 216 5.46 -12.88 -10.77
C THR A 216 5.13 -14.37 -10.70
N PHE A 217 4.19 -14.72 -9.81
CA PHE A 217 3.66 -16.07 -9.66
C PHE A 217 2.15 -16.07 -9.83
N ASP A 218 1.59 -17.13 -10.42
CA ASP A 218 0.14 -17.22 -10.69
C ASP A 218 -0.66 -17.63 -9.45
N THR A 219 -0.06 -18.41 -8.55
CA THR A 219 -0.72 -18.89 -7.32
C THR A 219 0.17 -18.72 -6.09
N LEU A 220 -0.44 -18.73 -4.89
CA LEU A 220 0.31 -18.67 -3.64
C LEU A 220 1.27 -19.86 -3.53
N ASN A 221 0.81 -21.04 -3.96
CA ASN A 221 1.61 -22.25 -3.97
C ASN A 221 2.84 -22.11 -4.89
N ASP A 222 2.68 -21.47 -6.05
CA ASP A 222 3.78 -21.19 -6.96
C ASP A 222 4.79 -20.22 -6.34
N MET A 223 4.34 -19.19 -5.63
CA MET A 223 5.23 -18.27 -4.91
C MET A 223 5.95 -18.98 -3.75
N VAL A 224 5.23 -19.72 -2.91
CA VAL A 224 5.78 -20.42 -1.74
C VAL A 224 6.79 -21.48 -2.17
N ASN A 225 6.53 -22.22 -3.25
CA ASN A 225 7.42 -23.28 -3.73
C ASN A 225 8.38 -22.82 -4.84
N HIS A 226 8.36 -21.53 -5.19
CA HIS A 226 9.12 -20.95 -6.28
C HIS A 226 8.97 -21.68 -7.63
N LEU A 227 7.73 -22.02 -8.00
CA LEU A 227 7.39 -22.78 -9.20
C LEU A 227 6.88 -21.86 -10.30
N GLY A 228 7.37 -22.03 -11.53
CA GLY A 228 6.81 -21.34 -12.71
C GLY A 228 6.88 -19.81 -12.68
N GLY A 229 7.63 -19.23 -11.75
CA GLY A 229 7.80 -17.78 -11.62
C GLY A 229 8.50 -17.17 -12.83
N THR A 230 8.06 -15.99 -13.23
CA THR A 230 8.77 -15.13 -14.19
C THR A 230 9.27 -13.89 -13.47
N TYR A 231 10.36 -13.28 -13.94
CA TYR A 231 10.85 -12.04 -13.35
C TYR A 231 11.12 -10.98 -14.41
N VAL A 232 11.03 -9.73 -13.97
CA VAL A 232 11.42 -8.55 -14.74
C VAL A 232 12.35 -7.71 -13.89
N SER A 233 13.39 -7.14 -14.50
CA SER A 233 14.19 -6.10 -13.86
C SER A 233 13.39 -4.80 -13.84
N GLY A 234 13.33 -4.17 -12.67
CA GLY A 234 12.67 -2.90 -12.47
C GLY A 234 13.68 -1.75 -12.38
N GLN A 235 13.29 -0.57 -12.85
CA GLN A 235 14.14 0.65 -12.81
C GLN A 235 13.96 1.47 -11.52
N PHE A 236 13.64 0.81 -10.40
CA PHE A 236 13.37 1.45 -9.12
C PHE A 236 14.64 1.75 -8.34
N ASP A 237 15.54 2.51 -8.95
CA ASP A 237 16.74 2.96 -8.28
C ASP A 237 16.32 3.94 -7.18
N VAL A 238 16.26 3.44 -5.95
CA VAL A 238 15.97 4.27 -4.78
C VAL A 238 17.24 5.05 -4.46
N ALA A 239 17.16 6.33 -4.08
CA ALA A 239 18.35 7.07 -3.66
C ALA A 239 19.05 6.39 -2.47
N GLU A 240 20.36 6.63 -2.32
CA GLU A 240 21.21 5.99 -1.29
C GLU A 240 20.64 6.11 0.12
N ASP A 241 19.96 7.23 0.40
CA ASP A 241 19.39 7.55 1.70
C ASP A 241 17.99 6.95 1.91
N TYR A 242 17.53 5.99 1.10
CA TYR A 242 16.20 5.38 1.24
C TYR A 242 16.23 3.86 1.01
N TYR A 243 15.20 3.18 1.51
CA TYR A 243 14.95 1.76 1.26
C TYR A 243 13.46 1.51 1.01
N THR A 244 13.16 0.48 0.21
CA THR A 244 11.78 0.04 0.00
C THR A 244 11.27 -0.67 1.25
N VAL A 245 10.05 -0.34 1.66
CA VAL A 245 9.39 -0.86 2.86
C VAL A 245 8.02 -1.48 2.59
N GLY A 246 7.52 -1.36 1.37
CA GLY A 246 6.24 -1.96 1.02
C GLY A 246 5.93 -1.87 -0.45
N LEU A 247 5.17 -2.85 -0.90
CA LEU A 247 4.52 -2.88 -2.20
C LEU A 247 3.08 -3.32 -1.96
N ALA A 248 2.10 -2.53 -2.37
CA ALA A 248 0.70 -2.89 -2.31
C ALA A 248 0.05 -2.74 -3.67
N TYR A 249 -0.94 -3.57 -3.95
CA TYR A 249 -1.87 -3.36 -5.04
C TYR A 249 -3.19 -2.86 -4.46
N VAL A 250 -3.64 -1.72 -4.93
CA VAL A 250 -4.93 -1.14 -4.59
C VAL A 250 -5.77 -1.28 -5.83
N PRO A 251 -6.65 -2.30 -5.93
CA PRO A 251 -7.62 -2.31 -7.01
C PRO A 251 -8.43 -1.04 -6.87
N VAL A 252 -8.44 -0.20 -7.91
CA VAL A 252 -9.17 1.07 -7.94
C VAL A 252 -10.53 0.91 -7.22
N PRO A 253 -10.71 1.50 -6.02
CA PRO A 253 -11.98 1.39 -5.32
C PRO A 253 -12.93 2.47 -5.87
N GLU A 254 -13.95 1.97 -6.55
CA GLU A 254 -15.21 2.52 -7.08
C GLU A 254 -15.55 4.02 -6.94
N PRO A 255 -16.26 4.59 -7.94
CA PRO A 255 -16.85 5.92 -7.82
C PRO A 255 -17.65 6.00 -6.52
N SER A 256 -17.19 6.90 -5.63
CA SER A 256 -17.81 7.26 -4.37
C SER A 256 -19.30 6.97 -4.39
N THR A 257 -19.76 6.07 -3.52
CA THR A 257 -21.14 5.91 -3.08
C THR A 257 -22.09 6.89 -3.77
N ILE A 258 -22.61 6.52 -4.96
CA ILE A 258 -23.82 7.16 -5.48
C ILE A 258 -24.92 6.65 -4.57
N VAL A 259 -24.99 7.24 -3.38
CA VAL A 259 -26.22 7.42 -2.66
C VAL A 259 -27.08 8.28 -3.59
N ALA A 260 -27.75 7.64 -4.53
CA ALA A 260 -28.94 8.17 -5.19
C ALA A 260 -30.08 8.21 -4.16
N LEU A 261 -29.85 8.82 -2.99
CA LEU A 261 -30.93 9.28 -2.13
C LEU A 261 -31.35 10.65 -2.66
N GLY A 262 -32.50 10.64 -3.34
CA GLY A 262 -33.40 11.79 -3.30
C GLY A 262 -33.23 12.84 -4.39
N LEU A 263 -33.64 12.51 -5.62
CA LEU A 263 -34.34 13.48 -6.46
C LEU A 263 -35.78 13.01 -6.72
N GLY A 264 -36.47 12.68 -5.62
CA GLY A 264 -37.91 12.88 -5.53
C GLY A 264 -38.16 14.38 -5.42
N GLY A 265 -38.69 15.01 -6.48
CA GLY A 265 -38.96 16.44 -6.45
C GLY A 265 -39.39 17.04 -7.78
N LEU A 266 -40.30 16.36 -8.48
CA LEU A 266 -41.00 16.88 -9.67
C LEU A 266 -41.86 18.08 -9.25
N THR A 267 -41.23 19.25 -9.06
CA THR A 267 -41.94 20.48 -8.70
C THR A 267 -42.47 21.11 -9.98
N VAL A 268 -43.67 20.71 -10.37
CA VAL A 268 -44.48 21.38 -11.38
C VAL A 268 -44.85 22.76 -10.84
N ILE A 269 -44.09 23.80 -11.19
CA ILE A 269 -44.53 25.19 -11.00
C ILE A 269 -45.56 25.52 -12.08
N ARG A 270 -46.82 25.20 -11.79
CA ARG A 270 -47.98 25.65 -12.59
C ARG A 270 -48.20 27.15 -12.31
N ARG A 271 -47.52 28.04 -13.04
CA ARG A 271 -47.72 29.49 -12.91
C ARG A 271 -49.09 29.87 -13.51
N ARG A 272 -50.10 29.98 -12.64
CA ARG A 272 -51.43 30.58 -12.93
C ARG A 272 -51.21 31.98 -13.53
N ARG A 273 -51.53 32.18 -14.81
CA ARG A 273 -51.67 33.53 -15.38
C ARG A 273 -52.89 34.22 -14.73
N ARG A 274 -52.66 35.19 -13.85
CA ARG A 274 -53.67 36.20 -13.54
C ARG A 274 -53.81 37.10 -14.76
N ARG A 275 -54.98 37.10 -15.40
CA ARG A 275 -55.38 38.18 -16.32
C ARG A 275 -55.57 39.43 -15.48
N VAL A 276 -54.75 40.45 -15.70
CA VAL A 276 -55.04 41.81 -15.25
C VAL A 276 -55.93 42.44 -16.33
N HIS A 277 -57.16 42.80 -15.95
CA HIS A 277 -57.97 43.75 -16.71
C HIS A 277 -57.40 45.14 -16.49
N CYS A 278 -57.03 45.84 -17.56
CA CYS A 278 -56.89 47.29 -17.55
C CYS A 278 -58.11 47.87 -18.26
N ASN A 279 -58.95 48.57 -17.49
CA ASN A 279 -59.88 49.58 -17.99
C ASN A 279 -59.25 50.94 -17.66
N ARG A 280 -58.80 51.65 -18.68
CA ARG A 280 -59.07 53.07 -18.95
C ARG A 280 -58.37 53.48 -20.25
#